data_AF-A0A7S4CHZ9-F1
#
_entry.id   AF-A0A7S4CHZ9-F1
#
_cell.length_a   1.000
_cell.length_b   1.000
_cell.length_c   1.000
_cell.angle_alpha   90.00
_cell.angle_beta   90.00
_cell.angle_gamma   90.00
#
_symmetry.space_group_name_H-M   'P 1'
#
loop_
_entity.id
_entity.type
_entity.pdbx_description
1 polymer ?
#
loop_
_entity_poly.entity_id
_entity_poly.type
_entity_poly.pdbx_seq_one_letter_code
_entity_poly.pdbx_strand_id
1 'polypeptide(L)'
;DMYSGAPLHPHCEGAYKVWLVVTWVVMLPAVLSDLQDLGRIQLLLNVFIYVVVGIMVLTIWAAMLRAPYDPAAAATASPPYFAPQRVFAGDGFSLLFSATIFGQMGHTAVFSIAAVLRDKSQAKAVWGLGFLTNAALQIVLSASCVLFFG
;
A
#
# COMPACT_ATOMS: atom_id res chain seq x y z
N ASP A 1 13.14 -14.23 12.24
CA ASP A 1 14.19 -14.15 11.19
C ASP A 1 13.72 -14.59 9.81
N MET A 2 12.64 -14.00 9.27
CA MET A 2 12.06 -14.37 7.96
C MET A 2 12.45 -13.41 6.81
N TYR A 3 13.50 -12.60 7.01
CA TYR A 3 14.14 -11.76 5.99
C TYR A 3 15.66 -11.99 5.98
N SER A 4 16.11 -13.22 6.25
CA SER A 4 17.52 -13.59 6.11
C SER A 4 17.89 -13.80 4.63
N GLY A 5 18.23 -12.69 3.97
CA GLY A 5 19.45 -12.64 3.17
C GLY A 5 19.51 -13.45 1.86
N ALA A 6 18.49 -13.40 1.02
CA ALA A 6 18.78 -13.55 -0.41
C ALA A 6 19.53 -12.28 -0.85
N PRO A 7 20.78 -12.36 -1.35
CA PRO A 7 21.48 -11.18 -1.83
C PRO A 7 20.66 -10.55 -2.95
N LEU A 8 20.20 -9.32 -2.73
CA LEU A 8 19.52 -8.55 -3.74
C LEU A 8 20.47 -8.49 -4.94
N HIS A 9 20.02 -8.94 -6.11
CA HIS A 9 20.85 -8.96 -7.32
C HIS A 9 21.53 -7.58 -7.46
N PRO A 10 22.85 -7.47 -7.69
CA PRO A 10 23.59 -6.20 -7.57
C PRO A 10 23.02 -5.07 -8.44
N HIS A 11 22.36 -5.42 -9.55
CA HIS A 11 21.63 -4.49 -10.40
C HIS A 11 20.38 -3.88 -9.74
N CYS A 12 19.70 -4.64 -8.89
CA CYS A 12 18.51 -4.23 -8.16
C CYS A 12 18.86 -3.25 -7.04
N GLU A 13 19.96 -3.48 -6.33
CA GLU A 13 20.43 -2.58 -5.26
C GLU A 13 20.88 -1.22 -5.83
N GLY A 14 21.60 -1.24 -6.96
CA GLY A 14 21.99 -0.03 -7.67
C GLY A 14 20.78 0.79 -8.13
N ALA A 15 19.81 0.13 -8.78
CA ALA A 15 18.58 0.79 -9.24
C ALA A 15 17.76 1.38 -8.09
N TYR A 16 17.65 0.66 -6.96
CA TYR A 16 16.95 1.13 -5.76
C TYR A 16 17.60 2.38 -5.17
N LYS A 17 18.94 2.40 -5.03
CA LYS A 17 19.67 3.58 -4.53
C LYS A 17 19.52 4.78 -5.45
N VAL A 18 19.57 4.57 -6.77
CA VAL A 18 19.35 5.65 -7.75
C VAL A 18 17.94 6.22 -7.61
N TRP A 19 16.92 5.37 -7.51
CA TRP A 19 15.55 5.80 -7.30
C TRP A 19 15.35 6.57 -6.01
N LEU A 20 16.01 6.17 -4.92
CA LEU A 20 16.00 6.90 -3.66
C LEU A 20 16.55 8.31 -3.82
N VAL A 21 17.72 8.46 -4.46
CA VAL A 21 18.36 9.76 -4.69
C VAL A 21 17.48 10.64 -5.58
N VAL A 22 16.97 10.10 -6.69
CA VAL A 22 16.08 10.84 -7.60
C VAL A 22 14.83 11.32 -6.86
N THR A 23 14.19 10.44 -6.09
CA THR A 23 13.00 10.77 -5.30
C THR A 23 13.32 11.88 -4.30
N TRP A 24 14.47 11.81 -3.63
CA TRP A 24 14.88 12.82 -2.65
C TRP A 24 15.12 14.18 -3.31
N VAL A 25 15.82 14.21 -4.44
CA VAL A 25 16.12 15.44 -5.20
C VAL A 25 14.86 16.09 -5.78
N VAL A 26 13.84 15.31 -6.16
CA VAL A 26 12.56 15.84 -6.67
C VAL A 26 11.64 16.29 -5.54
N MET A 27 11.56 15.52 -4.46
CA MET A 27 10.63 15.80 -3.36
C MET A 27 11.12 16.91 -2.43
N LEU A 28 12.44 17.05 -2.21
CA LEU A 28 12.97 18.08 -1.33
C LEU A 28 12.62 19.51 -1.79
N PRO A 29 12.80 19.91 -3.06
CA PRO A 29 12.36 21.21 -3.55
C PRO A 29 10.84 21.38 -3.45
N ALA A 30 10.06 20.32 -3.71
CA ALA A 30 8.60 20.36 -3.61
C ALA A 30 8.11 20.64 -2.18
N VAL A 31 8.83 20.14 -1.16
CA VAL A 31 8.57 20.43 0.26
C VAL A 31 8.97 21.85 0.65
N LEU A 32 10.00 22.42 -0.01
CA LEU A 32 10.48 23.78 0.25
C LEU A 32 9.70 24.87 -0.51
N SER A 33 8.97 24.50 -1.57
CA SER A 33 8.09 25.40 -2.34
C SER A 33 6.76 25.70 -1.63
N ASP A 34 6.10 26.78 -2.07
CA ASP A 34 4.92 27.37 -1.42
C ASP A 34 3.81 26.34 -1.06
N LEU A 35 3.39 26.34 0.20
CA LEU A 35 2.46 25.38 0.80
C LEU A 35 1.07 25.39 0.14
N GLN A 36 0.71 26.49 -0.54
CA GLN A 36 -0.61 26.63 -1.16
C GLN A 36 -0.78 25.79 -2.42
N ASP A 37 0.26 25.62 -3.25
CA ASP A 37 0.19 24.75 -4.44
C ASP A 37 0.34 23.27 -4.08
N LEU A 38 0.94 22.98 -2.92
CA LEU A 38 1.11 21.63 -2.41
C LEU A 38 -0.23 20.91 -2.20
N GLY A 39 -1.30 21.62 -1.83
CA GLY A 39 -2.63 21.04 -1.64
C GLY A 39 -3.22 20.41 -2.90
N ARG A 40 -3.01 21.01 -4.07
CA ARG A 40 -3.51 20.48 -5.36
C ARG A 40 -2.73 19.25 -5.79
N ILE A 41 -1.40 19.30 -5.67
CA ILE A 41 -0.52 18.17 -6.00
C ILE A 41 -0.81 17.00 -5.07
N GLN A 42 -1.01 17.26 -3.78
CA GLN A 42 -1.33 16.24 -2.79
C GLN A 42 -2.69 15.59 -3.05
N LEU A 43 -3.71 16.35 -3.48
CA LEU A 43 -4.99 15.77 -3.87
C LEU A 43 -4.85 14.86 -5.11
N LEU A 44 -4.10 15.30 -6.13
CA LEU A 44 -3.85 14.48 -7.33
C LEU A 44 -3.09 13.20 -6.99
N LEU A 45 -2.05 13.29 -6.16
CA LEU A 45 -1.27 12.13 -5.73
C LEU A 45 -2.13 11.17 -4.89
N ASN A 46 -3.01 11.70 -4.05
CA ASN A 46 -3.92 10.89 -3.24
C ASN A 46 -4.92 10.13 -4.12
N VAL A 47 -5.53 10.79 -5.12
CA VAL A 47 -6.40 10.12 -6.09
C VAL A 47 -5.64 9.04 -6.88
N PHE A 48 -4.42 9.35 -7.32
CA PHE A 48 -3.57 8.41 -8.03
C PHE A 48 -3.27 7.16 -7.19
N ILE A 49 -2.93 7.32 -5.91
CA ILE A 49 -2.69 6.20 -4.99
C ILE A 49 -3.92 5.29 -4.90
N TYR A 50 -5.13 5.84 -4.75
CA TYR A 50 -6.35 5.03 -4.71
C TYR A 50 -6.58 4.23 -6.00
N VAL A 51 -6.29 4.83 -7.17
CA VAL A 51 -6.38 4.14 -8.46
C VAL A 51 -5.36 3.00 -8.52
N VAL A 52 -4.11 3.26 -8.14
CA VAL A 52 -3.04 2.24 -8.12
C VAL A 52 -3.39 1.09 -7.18
N VAL A 53 -3.86 1.38 -5.97
CA VAL A 53 -4.31 0.36 -5.00
C VAL A 53 -5.45 -0.48 -5.59
N GLY A 54 -6.43 0.16 -6.26
CA GLY A 54 -7.50 -0.54 -6.96
C GLY A 54 -6.98 -1.49 -8.04
N ILE A 55 -6.03 -1.03 -8.87
CA ILE A 55 -5.39 -1.86 -9.90
C ILE A 55 -4.64 -3.04 -9.23
N MET A 56 -3.90 -2.80 -8.16
CA MET A 56 -3.18 -3.85 -7.43
C MET A 56 -4.13 -4.95 -6.95
N VAL A 57 -5.24 -4.59 -6.30
CA VAL A 57 -6.25 -5.56 -5.84
C VAL A 57 -6.80 -6.38 -7.02
N LEU A 58 -7.20 -5.71 -8.11
CA LEU A 58 -7.74 -6.38 -9.30
C LEU A 58 -6.73 -7.32 -9.96
N THR A 59 -5.47 -6.90 -10.06
CA THR A 59 -4.41 -7.73 -10.66
C THR A 59 -4.12 -8.98 -9.82
N ILE A 60 -4.10 -8.87 -8.50
CA ILE A 60 -3.92 -10.02 -7.60
C ILE A 60 -5.11 -10.97 -7.74
N TRP A 61 -6.34 -10.46 -7.69
CA TRP A 61 -7.53 -11.32 -7.85
C TRP A 61 -7.58 -12.01 -9.21
N ALA A 62 -7.22 -11.30 -10.28
CA ALA A 62 -7.10 -11.90 -11.61
C ALA A 62 -6.01 -12.98 -11.66
N ALA A 63 -4.88 -12.76 -10.97
CA ALA A 63 -3.80 -13.73 -10.88
C ALA A 63 -4.25 -15.00 -10.13
N MET A 64 -4.95 -14.84 -8.99
CA MET A 64 -5.54 -15.94 -8.22
C MET A 64 -6.46 -16.84 -9.05
N LEU A 65 -7.13 -16.31 -10.07
CA LEU A 65 -8.00 -17.09 -10.96
C LEU A 65 -7.26 -17.76 -12.13
N ARG A 66 -6.08 -17.27 -12.50
CA ARG A 66 -5.36 -17.71 -13.71
C ARG A 66 -4.22 -18.67 -13.42
N ALA A 67 -3.39 -18.40 -12.40
CA ALA A 67 -2.22 -19.22 -12.12
C ALA A 67 -1.79 -19.10 -10.64
N PRO A 68 -1.29 -20.20 -10.02
CA PRO A 68 -0.69 -20.11 -8.70
C PRO A 68 0.59 -19.28 -8.75
N TYR A 69 0.83 -18.49 -7.70
CA TYR A 69 2.09 -17.74 -7.55
C TYR A 69 3.30 -18.68 -7.47
N ASP A 70 3.17 -19.74 -6.66
CA ASP A 70 4.15 -20.81 -6.54
C ASP A 70 3.50 -22.16 -6.92
N PRO A 71 3.85 -22.76 -8.07
CA PRO A 71 3.31 -24.04 -8.48
C PRO A 71 3.72 -25.21 -7.57
N ALA A 72 4.79 -25.07 -6.77
CA ALA A 72 5.23 -26.08 -5.81
C ALA A 72 4.50 -25.99 -4.47
N ALA A 73 4.03 -24.79 -4.09
CA ALA A 73 3.29 -24.55 -2.84
C ALA A 73 1.77 -24.43 -3.03
N ALA A 74 1.26 -24.67 -4.25
CA ALA A 74 -0.16 -24.50 -4.59
C ALA A 74 -1.06 -25.36 -3.69
N ALA A 75 -1.75 -24.71 -2.73
CA ALA A 75 -2.63 -25.38 -1.78
C ALA A 75 -3.94 -25.88 -2.42
N THR A 76 -4.26 -25.41 -3.63
CA THR A 76 -5.47 -25.80 -4.38
C THR A 76 -5.14 -26.26 -5.81
N ALA A 77 -5.69 -27.40 -6.21
CA ALA A 77 -5.55 -27.96 -7.56
C ALA A 77 -6.41 -27.24 -8.62
N SER A 78 -7.25 -26.29 -8.19
CA SER A 78 -8.16 -25.51 -9.03
C SER A 78 -8.28 -24.08 -8.50
N PRO A 79 -8.52 -23.09 -9.38
CA PRO A 79 -8.70 -21.70 -8.97
C PRO A 79 -9.93 -21.52 -8.05
N PRO A 80 -9.92 -20.53 -7.14
CA PRO A 80 -8.83 -19.60 -6.87
C PRO A 80 -7.62 -20.28 -6.20
N TYR A 81 -6.44 -19.96 -6.72
CA TYR A 81 -5.16 -20.42 -6.18
C TYR A 81 -4.82 -19.62 -4.94
N PHE A 82 -4.82 -20.31 -3.79
CA PHE A 82 -4.45 -19.72 -2.51
C PHE A 82 -3.13 -20.29 -2.00
N ALA A 83 -2.39 -19.45 -1.29
CA ALA A 83 -1.28 -19.87 -0.46
C ALA A 83 -1.82 -20.65 0.77
N PRO A 84 -1.05 -21.61 1.32
CA PRO A 84 -1.46 -22.37 2.50
C PRO A 84 -1.47 -21.53 3.79
N GLN A 85 -0.85 -20.34 3.81
CA GLN A 85 -0.92 -19.40 4.93
C GLN A 85 -2.37 -19.01 5.24
N ARG A 86 -2.71 -19.03 6.54
CA ARG A 86 -3.98 -18.51 7.03
C ARG A 86 -3.81 -17.06 7.43
N VAL A 87 -4.69 -16.18 6.94
CA VAL A 87 -4.71 -14.74 7.26
C VAL A 87 -4.70 -14.48 8.77
N PHE A 88 -5.33 -15.36 9.56
CA PHE A 88 -5.42 -15.24 11.02
C PHE A 88 -4.41 -16.10 11.79
N ALA A 89 -3.49 -16.79 11.11
CA ALA A 89 -2.32 -17.38 11.78
C ALA A 89 -1.33 -16.28 12.16
N GLY A 90 -0.47 -16.51 13.17
CA GLY A 90 0.46 -15.48 13.67
C GLY A 90 1.29 -14.82 12.58
N ASP A 91 1.75 -15.60 11.59
CA ASP A 91 2.55 -15.10 10.47
C ASP A 91 1.74 -14.20 9.51
N GLY A 92 0.54 -14.66 9.11
CA GLY A 92 -0.37 -13.89 8.27
C GLY A 92 -0.90 -12.63 8.97
N PHE A 93 -1.17 -12.71 10.26
CA PHE A 93 -1.59 -11.57 11.08
C PHE A 93 -0.46 -10.55 11.21
N SER A 94 0.79 -10.98 11.43
CA SER A 94 1.93 -10.06 11.49
C SER A 94 2.09 -9.30 10.17
N LEU A 95 1.97 -9.99 9.03
CA LEU A 95 2.07 -9.35 7.71
C LEU A 95 0.93 -8.34 7.52
N LEU A 96 -0.31 -8.75 7.79
CA LEU A 96 -1.49 -7.90 7.66
C LEU A 96 -1.46 -6.70 8.60
N PHE A 97 -1.05 -6.90 9.84
CA PHE A 97 -0.91 -5.85 10.86
C PHE A 97 0.18 -4.85 10.48
N SER A 98 1.38 -5.32 10.11
CA SER A 98 2.47 -4.45 9.67
C SER A 98 2.09 -3.66 8.42
N ALA A 99 1.56 -4.33 7.39
CA ALA A 99 1.14 -3.66 6.16
C ALA A 99 0.03 -2.63 6.41
N THR A 100 -0.94 -2.95 7.28
CA THR A 100 -2.01 -2.02 7.66
C THR A 100 -1.45 -0.82 8.43
N ILE A 101 -0.60 -1.03 9.44
CA ILE A 101 -0.02 0.07 10.22
C ILE A 101 0.88 0.97 9.38
N PHE A 102 1.80 0.40 8.60
CA PHE A 102 2.67 1.19 7.73
C PHE A 102 1.85 1.90 6.64
N GLY A 103 0.81 1.27 6.11
CA GLY A 103 -0.16 1.88 5.20
C GLY A 103 -0.95 3.04 5.82
N GLN A 104 -1.20 3.00 7.14
CA GLN A 104 -1.81 4.12 7.87
C GLN A 104 -0.81 5.24 8.20
N MET A 105 0.49 4.94 8.38
CA MET A 105 1.50 5.99 8.61
C MET A 105 1.64 6.94 7.40
N GLY A 106 1.34 6.46 6.18
CA GLY A 106 1.27 7.28 4.97
C GLY A 106 0.04 8.18 4.85
N HIS A 107 -0.90 8.12 5.81
CA HIS A 107 -2.19 8.82 5.78
C HIS A 107 -2.08 10.30 6.19
N THR A 108 -0.97 10.97 5.85
CA THR A 108 -0.77 12.40 6.09
C THR A 108 -1.70 13.27 5.23
N ALA A 109 -2.28 12.72 4.16
CA ALA A 109 -3.20 13.39 3.25
C ALA A 109 -4.50 13.89 3.90
N VAL A 110 -4.99 13.22 4.95
CA VAL A 110 -6.26 13.62 5.59
C VAL A 110 -6.10 14.86 6.46
N PHE A 111 -4.91 15.12 7.01
CA PHE A 111 -4.63 16.39 7.69
C PHE A 111 -4.69 17.57 6.71
N SER A 112 -4.21 17.38 5.48
CA SER A 112 -4.30 18.38 4.42
C SER A 112 -5.75 18.64 3.97
N ILE A 113 -6.58 17.60 3.90
CA ILE A 113 -8.02 17.76 3.58
C ILE A 113 -8.72 18.54 4.69
N ALA A 114 -8.43 18.25 5.96
CA ALA A 114 -9.01 18.97 7.10
C ALA A 114 -8.64 20.47 7.11
N ALA A 115 -7.46 20.83 6.61
CA ALA A 115 -7.04 22.22 6.47
C ALA A 115 -7.92 22.99 5.47
N VAL A 116 -8.37 22.34 4.40
CA VAL A 116 -9.15 22.96 3.30
C VAL A 116 -10.66 22.95 3.56
N LEU A 117 -11.15 22.21 4.57
CA LEU A 117 -12.57 22.23 4.94
C LEU A 117 -13.04 23.63 5.33
N ARG A 118 -14.13 24.09 4.69
CA ARG A 118 -14.85 25.33 5.02
C ARG A 118 -15.52 25.26 6.38
N ASP A 119 -16.10 24.11 6.72
CA ASP A 119 -16.71 23.84 8.01
C ASP A 119 -15.81 22.90 8.83
N LYS A 120 -15.21 23.44 9.89
CA LYS A 120 -14.32 22.67 10.77
C LYS A 120 -15.06 21.68 11.65
N SER A 121 -16.38 21.82 11.85
CA SER A 121 -17.18 20.86 12.61
C SER A 121 -17.21 19.47 11.95
N GLN A 122 -17.10 19.43 10.62
CA GLN A 122 -17.06 18.20 9.82
C GLN A 122 -15.69 17.53 9.79
N ALA A 123 -14.63 18.18 10.29
CA ALA A 123 -13.26 17.67 10.20
C ALA A 123 -13.10 16.29 10.84
N LYS A 124 -13.78 16.03 11.96
CA LYS A 124 -13.76 14.71 12.63
C LYS A 124 -14.40 13.61 11.77
N ALA A 125 -15.52 13.92 11.12
CA ALA A 125 -16.22 12.98 10.27
C ALA A 125 -15.41 12.67 9.00
N VAL A 126 -14.86 13.70 8.35
CA VAL A 126 -13.99 13.54 7.17
C VAL A 126 -12.73 12.77 7.53
N TRP A 127 -12.13 13.05 8.69
CA TRP A 127 -10.98 12.31 9.16
C TRP A 127 -11.29 10.83 9.42
N GLY A 128 -12.39 10.55 10.12
CA GLY A 128 -12.80 9.18 10.43
C GLY A 128 -13.15 8.39 9.17
N LEU A 129 -13.86 9.01 8.21
CA LEU A 129 -14.22 8.37 6.95
C LEU A 129 -12.98 8.10 6.07
N GLY A 130 -12.05 9.06 5.99
CA GLY A 130 -10.79 8.89 5.29
C GLY A 130 -9.97 7.75 5.89
N PHE A 131 -9.82 7.75 7.22
CA PHE A 131 -9.12 6.69 7.95
C PHE A 131 -9.74 5.32 7.70
N LEU A 132 -11.06 5.22 7.82
CA LEU A 132 -11.78 3.97 7.62
C LEU A 132 -11.65 3.46 6.18
N THR A 133 -11.75 4.35 5.19
CA THR A 133 -11.64 3.98 3.77
C THR A 133 -10.23 3.49 3.45
N ASN A 134 -9.20 4.20 3.91
CA ASN A 134 -7.81 3.79 3.73
C ASN A 134 -7.54 2.47 4.45
N ALA A 135 -8.01 2.31 5.69
CA ALA A 135 -7.89 1.07 6.45
C ALA A 135 -8.56 -0.10 5.74
N ALA A 136 -9.78 0.07 5.25
CA ALA A 136 -10.48 -0.98 4.51
C ALA A 136 -9.71 -1.41 3.25
N LEU A 137 -9.22 -0.45 2.46
CA LEU A 137 -8.46 -0.75 1.24
C LEU A 137 -7.13 -1.45 1.54
N GLN A 138 -6.41 -1.01 2.56
CA GLN A 138 -5.15 -1.64 2.97
C GLN A 138 -5.37 -3.05 3.54
N ILE A 139 -6.46 -3.27 4.29
CA ILE A 139 -6.83 -4.60 4.77
C ILE A 139 -7.16 -5.52 3.59
N VAL A 140 -7.96 -5.06 2.63
CA VAL A 140 -8.30 -5.84 1.43
C VAL A 140 -7.07 -6.19 0.62
N LEU A 141 -6.18 -5.21 0.38
CA LEU A 141 -4.94 -5.43 -0.35
C LEU A 141 -4.02 -6.41 0.41
N SER A 142 -3.80 -6.18 1.71
CA SER A 142 -2.93 -7.03 2.54
C SER A 142 -3.47 -8.46 2.63
N ALA A 143 -4.78 -8.63 2.83
CA ALA A 143 -5.41 -9.94 2.85
C ALA A 143 -5.27 -10.65 1.49
N SER A 144 -5.45 -9.91 0.38
CA SER A 144 -5.25 -10.47 -0.97
C SER A 144 -3.81 -10.90 -1.20
N CYS A 145 -2.83 -10.10 -0.72
CA CYS A 145 -1.42 -10.45 -0.77
C CYS A 145 -1.10 -11.70 0.06
N VAL A 146 -1.57 -11.80 1.31
CA VAL A 146 -1.36 -13.00 2.14
C VAL A 146 -2.00 -14.23 1.50
N LEU A 147 -3.20 -14.09 0.95
CA LEU A 147 -3.89 -15.19 0.30
C LEU A 147 -3.21 -15.66 -0.99
N PHE A 148 -2.49 -14.79 -1.70
CA PHE A 148 -1.87 -15.13 -2.97
C PHE A 148 -0.38 -15.48 -2.85
N PHE A 149 0.39 -14.70 -2.09
CA PHE A 149 1.84 -14.84 -1.95
C PHE A 149 2.26 -15.67 -0.72
N GLY A 150 1.42 -15.73 0.32
CA GLY A 150 1.74 -16.36 1.60
C GLY A 150 2.42 -15.41 2.58
#